data_AF-A0A1F9FZT7-F1
#
_entry.id   AF-A0A1F9FZT7-F1
#
_cell.length_a   1.000
_cell.length_b   1.000
_cell.length_c   1.000
_cell.angle_alpha   90.00
_cell.angle_beta   90.00
_cell.angle_gamma   90.00
#
_symmetry.space_group_name_H-M   'P 1'
#
loop_
_entity.id
_entity.type
_entity.pdbx_description
1 polymer ?
#
loop_
_entity_poly.entity_id
_entity_poly.type
_entity_poly.pdbx_seq_one_letter_code
_entity_poly.pdbx_strand_id
1 'polypeptide(L)'
;MTDRPHAAPTHAIWHIRDREGKKAFWTEIGVGFTNRDGSITLKLNLVPLDGGMIQVRAIEPRDRDRDRDRDSRDRDDDFRR
;
A
#
# COMPACT_ATOMS: atom_id res chain seq x y z
N MET A 1 17.66 22.31 -1.01
CA MET A 1 17.31 20.89 -0.80
C MET A 1 16.00 20.64 -1.51
N THR A 2 16.04 20.08 -2.73
CA THR A 2 14.82 19.86 -3.52
C THR A 2 14.26 18.49 -3.18
N ASP A 3 13.15 18.45 -2.45
CA ASP A 3 12.41 17.21 -2.19
C ASP A 3 11.86 16.71 -3.52
N ARG A 4 12.38 15.59 -4.02
CA ARG A 4 11.80 14.92 -5.18
C ARG A 4 10.60 14.14 -4.66
N PRO A 5 9.38 14.36 -5.18
CA PRO A 5 8.25 13.55 -4.76
C PRO A 5 8.61 12.08 -5.00
N HIS A 6 8.56 11.28 -3.93
CA HIS A 6 8.73 9.84 -4.05
C HIS A 6 7.73 9.32 -5.08
N ALA A 7 8.17 8.45 -5.99
CA ALA A 7 7.29 7.85 -6.98
C ALA A 7 6.08 7.25 -6.27
N ALA A 8 4.87 7.52 -6.78
CA ALA A 8 3.66 7.00 -6.17
C ALA A 8 3.69 5.46 -6.14
N PRO A 9 3.17 4.83 -5.08
CA PRO A 9 3.00 3.38 -5.04
C PRO A 9 2.23 2.88 -6.26
N THR A 10 2.72 1.80 -6.87
CA THR A 10 2.05 1.13 -7.98
C THR A 10 1.31 -0.13 -7.54
N HIS A 11 1.70 -0.72 -6.42
CA HIS A 11 1.12 -1.94 -5.89
C HIS A 11 0.85 -1.87 -4.39
N ALA A 12 -0.21 -2.53 -3.94
CA ALA A 12 -0.48 -2.83 -2.54
C ALA A 12 -0.08 -4.27 -2.23
N ILE A 13 0.52 -4.50 -1.06
CA ILE A 13 1.04 -5.79 -0.63
C ILE A 13 0.18 -6.32 0.51
N TRP A 14 -0.38 -7.51 0.33
CA TRP A 14 -1.32 -8.12 1.25
C TRP A 14 -0.75 -9.42 1.82
N HIS A 15 -0.87 -9.59 3.13
CA HIS A 15 -0.75 -10.89 3.78
C HIS A 15 -2.14 -11.53 3.89
N ILE A 16 -2.27 -12.74 3.36
CA ILE A 16 -3.50 -13.51 3.30
C ILE A 16 -3.36 -14.72 4.22
N ARG A 17 -4.26 -14.79 5.21
CA ARG A 17 -4.37 -15.93 6.12
C ARG A 17 -5.68 -16.65 5.90
N ASP A 18 -5.57 -17.91 5.49
CA ASP A 18 -6.73 -18.79 5.38
C ASP A 18 -7.25 -19.18 6.76
N ARG A 19 -8.56 -19.47 6.82
CA ARG A 19 -9.22 -19.97 8.02
C ARG A 19 -10.18 -21.07 7.61
N GLU A 20 -10.10 -22.21 8.28
CA GLU A 20 -10.95 -23.37 7.96
C GLU A 20 -12.44 -23.00 7.99
N GLY A 21 -13.10 -23.19 6.85
CA GLY A 21 -14.53 -22.91 6.67
C GLY A 21 -14.93 -21.44 6.77
N LYS A 22 -13.98 -20.49 6.78
CA LYS A 22 -14.24 -19.05 6.92
C LYS A 22 -13.55 -18.25 5.82
N LYS A 23 -13.99 -16.99 5.66
CA LYS A 23 -13.32 -16.05 4.75
C LYS A 23 -11.88 -15.79 5.22
N ALA A 24 -10.96 -15.72 4.26
CA ALA A 24 -9.57 -15.39 4.51
C ALA A 24 -9.43 -13.98 5.09
N PHE A 25 -8.40 -13.79 5.92
CA PHE A 25 -8.04 -12.49 6.47
C PHE A 25 -6.96 -11.84 5.64
N TRP A 26 -7.25 -10.64 5.15
CA TRP A 26 -6.36 -9.86 4.30
C TRP A 26 -5.86 -8.69 5.13
N THR A 27 -4.55 -8.63 5.32
CA THR A 27 -3.88 -7.57 6.07
C THR A 27 -2.92 -6.87 5.13
N GLU A 28 -3.04 -5.56 4.95
CA GLU A 28 -2.06 -4.82 4.16
C GLU A 28 -0.74 -4.74 4.94
N ILE A 29 0.36 -5.13 4.29
CA ILE A 29 1.70 -5.22 4.91
C ILE A 29 2.75 -4.38 4.18
N GLY A 30 2.33 -3.53 3.24
CA GLY A 30 3.23 -2.62 2.56
C GLY A 30 2.79 -2.24 1.15
N VAL A 31 3.72 -1.60 0.45
CA VAL A 31 3.51 -1.09 -0.91
C VAL A 31 4.64 -1.51 -1.83
N GLY A 32 4.36 -1.53 -3.13
CA GLY A 32 5.33 -1.82 -4.19
C GLY A 32 5.48 -0.66 -5.17
N PHE A 33 6.69 -0.51 -5.71
CA PHE A 33 7.05 0.50 -6.70
C PHE A 33 7.63 -0.19 -7.93
N THR A 34 7.11 0.13 -9.11
CA THR A 34 7.63 -0.37 -10.38
C THR A 34 8.81 0.49 -10.82
N ASN A 35 9.96 -0.14 -10.99
CA ASN A 35 11.19 0.49 -11.47
C ASN A 35 11.18 0.59 -13.00
N ARG A 36 12.14 1.37 -13.53
CA ARG A 36 12.26 1.59 -14.98
C ARG A 36 12.49 0.31 -15.79
N ASP A 37 13.16 -0.67 -15.19
CA ASP A 37 13.45 -1.98 -15.79
C ASP A 37 12.29 -2.98 -15.66
N GLY A 38 11.16 -2.58 -15.08
CA GLY A 38 10.00 -3.42 -14.83
C GLY A 38 10.09 -4.25 -13.54
N SER A 39 11.22 -4.19 -12.82
CA SER A 39 11.31 -4.82 -11.49
C SER A 39 10.40 -4.10 -10.48
N ILE A 40 10.04 -4.79 -9.40
CA ILE A 40 9.21 -4.22 -8.34
C ILE A 40 10.01 -4.21 -7.04
N THR A 41 10.17 -3.02 -6.46
CA THR A 41 10.72 -2.86 -5.11
C THR A 41 9.58 -2.85 -4.10
N LEU A 42 9.68 -3.66 -3.05
CA LEU A 42 8.70 -3.74 -1.97
C LEU A 42 9.18 -2.96 -0.75
N LYS A 43 8.29 -2.15 -0.17
CA LYS A 43 8.48 -1.52 1.13
C LYS A 43 7.46 -2.11 2.10
N LEU A 44 7.92 -3.00 2.96
CA LEU A 44 7.09 -3.68 3.94
C LEU A 44 7.14 -2.95 5.29
N ASN A 45 5.99 -2.83 5.97
CA ASN A 45 5.93 -2.41 7.37
C ASN A 45 5.86 -3.60 8.34
N LEU A 46 5.55 -4.79 7.82
CA LEU A 46 5.47 -6.05 8.56
C LEU A 46 5.95 -7.21 7.68
N VAL A 47 6.67 -8.16 8.27
CA VAL A 47 7.04 -9.43 7.64
C VAL A 47 6.30 -10.57 8.34
N PRO A 48 5.36 -11.27 7.67
CA PRO A 48 4.66 -12.40 8.27
C PRO A 48 5.58 -13.63 8.40
N LEU A 49 5.49 -14.32 9.53
CA LEU A 49 6.27 -15.53 9.85
C LEU A 49 5.40 -16.79 9.98
N ASP A 50 4.08 -16.63 9.91
CA ASP A 50 3.06 -17.64 10.21
C ASP A 50 2.62 -18.44 8.97
N GLY A 51 3.41 -18.43 7.90
CA GLY A 51 3.22 -19.28 6.71
C GLY A 51 2.05 -18.89 5.80
N GLY A 52 1.41 -17.74 6.03
CA GLY A 52 0.39 -17.20 5.13
C GLY A 52 0.97 -16.70 3.80
N MET A 53 0.09 -16.44 2.83
CA MET A 53 0.50 -16.01 1.50
C MET A 53 0.72 -14.49 1.45
N ILE A 54 1.73 -14.05 0.70
CA ILE A 54 1.89 -12.64 0.34
C ILE A 54 1.41 -12.44 -1.10
N GLN A 55 0.52 -11.48 -1.32
CA GLN A 55 0.00 -11.11 -2.63
C GLN A 55 0.34 -9.66 -2.96
N VAL A 56 0.89 -9.45 -4.16
CA VAL A 56 1.19 -8.13 -4.73
C VAL A 56 0.08 -7.78 -5.72
N ARG A 57 -0.62 -6.66 -5.53
CA ARG A 57 -1.73 -6.24 -6.39
C ARG A 57 -1.51 -4.84 -6.94
N ALA A 58 -1.75 -4.62 -8.23
CA ALA A 58 -1.73 -3.28 -8.80
C ALA A 58 -2.82 -2.41 -8.17
N ILE A 59 -2.47 -1.17 -7.83
CA ILE A 59 -3.43 -0.18 -7.34
C ILE A 59 -4.13 0.43 -8.55
N GLU A 60 -5.44 0.20 -8.67
CA GLU A 60 -6.21 0.79 -9.75
C GLU A 60 -6.26 2.33 -9.61
N PRO A 61 -6.35 3.08 -10.73
CA PRO A 61 -6.39 4.54 -10.69
C PRO A 61 -7.47 5.11 -9.76
N ARG A 62 -8.62 4.44 -9.65
CA ARG A 62 -9.74 4.85 -8.79
C ARG A 62 -9.43 4.77 -7.29
N ASP A 63 -8.52 3.87 -6.89
CA ASP A 63 -8.14 3.72 -5.49
C ASP A 63 -7.14 4.81 -5.06
N ARG A 64 -6.30 5.31 -6.00
CA ARG A 64 -5.34 6.39 -5.70
C ARG A 64 -6.00 7.72 -5.31
N ASP A 65 -7.18 8.00 -5.85
CA ASP A 65 -7.85 9.28 -5.64
C ASP A 65 -8.44 9.36 -4.22
N ARG A 66 -8.95 8.25 -3.66
CA ARG A 66 -9.45 8.22 -2.28
C ARG A 66 -8.36 8.50 -1.24
N ASP A 67 -7.17 7.93 -1.43
CA ASP A 67 -6.09 8.10 -0.46
C ASP A 67 -5.51 9.52 -0.52
N ARG A 68 -5.38 10.10 -1.72
CA ARG A 68 -4.98 11.51 -1.87
C ARG A 68 -5.98 12.48 -1.25
N ASP A 69 -7.27 12.22 -1.41
CA ASP A 69 -8.31 13.06 -0.80
C ASP A 69 -8.30 13.00 0.73
N ARG A 70 -7.93 11.85 1.31
CA ARG A 70 -7.80 11.69 2.77
C ARG A 70 -6.64 12.50 3.33
N ASP A 71 -5.46 12.37 2.70
CA ASP A 71 -4.24 13.08 3.07
C ASP A 71 -4.34 14.61 2.89
N SER A 72 -5.25 15.06 2.02
CA SER A 72 -5.52 16.48 1.80
C SER A 72 -6.44 17.07 2.87
N ARG A 73 -7.47 16.33 3.29
CA ARG A 73 -8.39 16.76 4.36
C ARG A 73 -7.69 16.93 5.70
N ASP A 74 -6.75 16.04 6.01
CA ASP A 74 -6.00 16.10 7.28
C ASP A 74 -5.03 17.29 7.32
N ARG A 75 -4.53 17.76 6.15
CA ARG A 75 -3.70 18.96 6.07
C ARG A 75 -4.50 20.25 6.24
N ASP A 76 -5.69 20.33 5.68
CA ASP A 76 -6.49 21.56 5.70
C ASP A 76 -7.12 21.86 7.08
N ASP A 77 -7.34 20.86 7.93
CA ASP A 77 -7.87 21.04 9.29
C ASP A 77 -6.82 21.59 10.28
N ASP A 78 -5.53 21.35 10.04
CA ASP A 78 -4.45 21.85 10.91
C ASP A 78 -4.17 23.36 10.69
N PHE A 79 -4.48 23.90 9.52
CA PHE A 79 -4.33 25.33 9.20
C PHE A 79 -5.51 26.20 9.64
N ARG A 80 -6.59 25.60 10.16
CA ARG A 80 -7.79 26.32 10.65
C ARG A 80 -7.85 26.50 12.17
N ARG A 81 -6.78 26.14 12.89
CA ARG A 81 -6.65 26.32 14.35
C ARG A 81 -5.63 27.40 14.70
#